data_AF-A5A2L2-F1
#
_entry.id   AF-A5A2L2-F1
#
_cell.length_a   1.000
_cell.length_b   1.000
_cell.length_c   1.000
_cell.angle_alpha   90.00
_cell.angle_beta   90.00
_cell.angle_gamma   90.00
#
_symmetry.space_group_name_H-M   'P 1'
#
loop_
_entity.id
_entity.type
_entity.pdbx_description
1 polymer ?
#
loop_
_entity_poly.entity_id
_entity_poly.type
_entity_poly.pdbx_seq_one_letter_code
_entity_poly.pdbx_strand_id
1 'polypeptide(L)' 'MVREQVVALQHQRFATKKYDPNRRISQKDWEALVEVGRLAPSAFGLEPWKMLLLKNERMKEDLKPMA' A
#
# COMPACT_ATOMS: atom_id res chain seq x y z
N MET A 1 -2.12 18.98 -4.92
CA MET A 1 -2.54 18.14 -6.06
C MET A 1 -3.84 18.70 -6.59
N VAL A 2 -3.94 18.89 -7.90
CA VAL A 2 -5.17 19.39 -8.54
C VAL A 2 -6.13 18.22 -8.78
N ARG A 3 -7.45 18.45 -8.86
CA ARG A 3 -8.48 17.40 -8.94
C ARG A 3 -8.21 16.44 -10.11
N GLU A 4 -7.74 16.97 -11.23
CA GLU A 4 -7.46 16.26 -12.47
C GLU A 4 -6.30 15.26 -12.30
N GLN A 5 -5.29 15.61 -11.49
CA GLN A 5 -4.16 14.73 -11.20
C GLN A 5 -4.60 13.50 -10.40
N VAL A 6 -5.54 13.66 -9.46
CA VAL A 6 -6.09 12.54 -8.68
C VAL A 6 -6.74 11.53 -9.62
N VAL A 7 -7.62 12.01 -10.51
CA VAL A 7 -8.37 11.17 -11.44
C VAL A 7 -7.41 10.49 -12.44
N ALA A 8 -6.44 11.22 -12.98
CA ALA A 8 -5.44 10.68 -13.91
C ALA A 8 -4.63 9.53 -13.28
N LEU A 9 -4.22 9.65 -12.01
CA LEU A 9 -3.51 8.59 -11.30
C LEU A 9 -4.36 7.33 -11.12
N GLN A 10 -5.67 7.48 -10.89
CA GLN A 10 -6.56 6.33 -10.75
C GLN A 10 -6.73 5.56 -12.07
N HIS A 11 -6.71 6.24 -13.22
CA HIS A 11 -6.73 5.57 -14.54
C HIS A 11 -5.46 4.79 -14.84
N GLN A 12 -4.32 5.18 -14.27
CA GLN A 12 -3.05 4.47 -14.44
C GLN A 12 -2.93 3.23 -13.54
N ARG A 13 -3.86 3.02 -12.61
CA ARG A 13 -3.80 1.89 -11.67
C ARG A 13 -4.05 0.56 -12.40
N PHE A 14 -3.15 -0.40 -12.21
CA PHE A 14 -3.33 -1.78 -12.66
C PHE A 14 -2.77 -2.76 -11.62
N ALA A 15 -3.18 -4.04 -11.72
CA ALA A 15 -2.67 -5.10 -10.85
C ALA A 15 -1.25 -5.51 -11.27
N THR A 16 -0.24 -4.92 -10.62
CA THR A 16 1.17 -5.23 -10.87
C THR A 16 1.53 -6.63 -10.35
N LYS A 17 2.15 -7.46 -11.19
CA LYS A 17 2.54 -8.84 -10.85
C LYS A 17 4.05 -9.05 -10.68
N LYS A 18 4.87 -8.06 -11.07
CA LYS A 18 6.33 -8.11 -11.00
C LYS A 18 6.84 -6.75 -10.52
N TYR A 19 7.77 -6.78 -9.57
CA TYR A 19 8.37 -5.60 -8.95
C TYR A 19 9.88 -5.64 -9.17
N ASP A 20 10.51 -4.47 -9.21
CA ASP A 20 11.98 -4.37 -9.22
C ASP A 20 12.53 -4.78 -7.85
N PRO A 21 13.34 -5.86 -7.76
CA PRO A 21 13.87 -6.37 -6.49
C PRO A 21 14.91 -5.44 -5.86
N ASN A 22 15.43 -4.45 -6.58
CA ASN A 22 16.42 -3.49 -6.08
C ASN A 22 15.79 -2.16 -5.66
N ARG A 23 14.56 -1.87 -6.12
CA ARG A 23 13.85 -0.65 -5.73
C ARG A 23 13.26 -0.80 -4.33
N ARG A 24 13.52 0.17 -3.46
CA ARG A 24 12.95 0.27 -2.12
C ARG A 24 12.15 1.56 -1.99
N ILE A 25 11.08 1.50 -1.22
CA ILE A 25 10.26 2.66 -0.87
C ILE A 25 10.96 3.38 0.28
N SER A 26 11.06 4.70 0.21
CA SER A 26 11.63 5.49 1.31
C SER A 26 10.74 5.39 2.56
N GLN A 27 11.30 5.58 3.75
CA GLN A 27 10.53 5.55 4.99
C GLN A 27 9.39 6.59 4.97
N LYS A 28 9.66 7.80 4.46
CA LYS A 28 8.68 8.89 4.33
C LYS A 28 7.53 8.53 3.39
N ASP A 29 7.83 7.95 2.23
CA ASP A 29 6.79 7.54 1.29
C ASP A 29 5.97 6.38 1.86
N TRP A 30 6.62 5.47 2.59
CA TRP A 30 5.94 4.37 3.25
C TRP A 30 4.94 4.85 4.30
N GLU A 31 5.35 5.79 5.16
CA GLU A 31 4.47 6.42 6.15
C GLU A 31 3.27 7.10 5.50
N ALA A 32 3.49 7.83 4.40
CA ALA A 32 2.41 8.46 3.65
C ALA A 32 1.42 7.44 3.08
N LEU A 33 1.88 6.31 2.54
CA LEU A 33 1.01 5.25 2.01
C LEU A 33 0.14 4.62 3.10
N VAL A 34 0.73 4.31 4.26
CA VAL A 34 0.00 3.74 5.39
C VAL A 34 -1.04 4.74 5.92
N GLU A 35 -0.67 6.01 6.05
CA GLU A 35 -1.58 7.04 6.55
C GLU A 35 -2.75 7.30 5.59
N VAL A 36 -2.52 7.30 4.28
CA VAL A 36 -3.60 7.39 3.29
C VAL A 36 -4.56 6.21 3.42
N GLY A 37 -4.04 4.99 3.63
CA GLY A 37 -4.87 3.82 3.88
C GLY A 37 -5.68 3.92 5.18
N ARG A 38 -5.06 4.42 6.26
CA ARG A 38 -5.71 4.61 7.57
C ARG A 38 -6.80 5.68 7.51
N LEU A 39 -6.66 6.71 6.68
CA LEU A 39 -7.63 7.79 6.54
C LEU A 39 -8.79 7.46 5.58
N ALA A 40 -8.85 6.23 5.05
CA ALA A 40 -9.98 5.80 4.24
C ALA A 40 -11.29 5.91 5.04
N PRO A 41 -12.44 6.20 4.40
CA PRO A 41 -13.72 6.21 5.10
C PRO A 41 -14.07 4.81 5.59
N SER A 42 -14.64 4.73 6.79
CA SER A 42 -15.19 3.51 7.37
C SER A 42 -16.57 3.76 7.96
N ALA A 43 -17.38 2.71 8.06
CA ALA A 43 -18.68 2.81 8.72
C ALA A 43 -18.49 3.36 10.14
N PHE A 44 -19.21 4.44 10.44
CA PHE A 44 -19.14 5.16 11.72
C PHE A 44 -17.73 5.64 12.12
N GLY A 45 -16.76 5.68 11.22
CA GLY A 45 -15.38 6.05 11.53
C GLY A 45 -14.64 5.05 12.43
N LEU A 46 -15.05 3.77 12.43
CA LEU A 46 -14.50 2.75 13.33
C LEU A 46 -13.07 2.29 13.00
N GLU A 47 -12.62 2.56 11.78
CA GLU A 47 -11.28 2.17 11.30
C GLU A 47 -10.90 0.69 11.60
N PRO A 48 -11.75 -0.31 11.27
CA PRO A 48 -11.60 -1.68 11.78
C PRO A 48 -10.46 -2.49 11.12
N TRP A 49 -9.55 -1.83 10.39
CA TRP A 49 -8.44 -2.48 9.71
C TRP A 49 -7.25 -2.71 10.64
N LYS A 50 -6.56 -3.82 10.41
CA LYS A 50 -5.24 -4.08 10.97
C LYS A 50 -4.25 -4.24 9.82
N MET A 51 -3.35 -3.28 9.68
CA MET A 51 -2.32 -3.30 8.64
C MET A 51 -1.03 -3.90 9.20
N LEU A 52 -0.55 -4.99 8.58
CA LEU A 52 0.68 -5.66 8.98
C LEU A 52 1.81 -5.30 8.01
N LEU A 53 2.87 -4.68 8.55
CA LEU A 53 4.05 -4.32 7.78
C LEU A 53 5.09 -5.44 7.83
N LEU A 54 5.27 -6.12 6.71
CA LEU A 54 6.23 -7.22 6.57
C LEU A 54 7.61 -6.70 6.13
N LYS A 55 8.51 -6.46 7.09
CA LYS A 55 9.91 -6.06 6.82
C LYS A 55 10.87 -7.25 6.72
N ASN A 56 10.52 -8.39 7.31
CA ASN A 56 11.38 -9.56 7.35
C ASN A 56 11.21 -10.40 6.07
N GLU A 57 12.31 -10.65 5.35
CA GLU A 57 12.29 -11.47 4.14
C GLU A 57 11.82 -12.91 4.41
N ARG A 58 12.20 -13.49 5.56
CA ARG A 58 11.73 -14.83 5.95
C ARG A 58 10.21 -14.90 6.07
N MET A 59 9.59 -13.87 6.65
CA MET A 59 8.13 -13.81 6.75
C MET A 59 7.46 -13.70 5.38
N LYS A 60 8.10 -13.01 4.43
CA LYS A 60 7.58 -12.95 3.05
C LYS A 60 7.66 -14.32 2.38
N GLU A 61 8.74 -15.06 2.61
CA GLU A 61 8.90 -16.43 2.10
C GLU A 61 7.85 -17.38 2.69
N ASP A 62 7.62 -17.31 4.00
CA ASP A 62 6.60 -18.12 4.69
C ASP A 62 5.18 -17.88 4.16
N LEU A 63 4.90 -16.68 3.64
CA LEU A 63 3.60 -16.30 3.09
C LEU A 63 3.41 -16.67 1.61
N LYS A 64 4.48 -16.84 0.83
CA LYS A 64 4.40 -17.17 -0.61
C LYS A 64 3.52 -18.39 -0.92
N PRO A 65 3.55 -19.50 -0.14
CA PRO A 65 2.71 -20.67 -0.43
C PRO A 65 1.21 -20.44 -0.26
N MET A 66 0.80 -19.36 0.44
CA MET A 66 -0.60 -19.03 0.72
C MET A 66 -1.16 -17.96 -0.22
N ALA A 67 -0.32 -17.37 -1.08
CA ALA A 67 -0.61 -16.18 -1.89
C ALA A 67 -0.82 -16.49 -3.38
#